data_AF-A0A349UL95-F1
#
_entry.id   AF-A0A349UL95-F1
#
_cell.length_a   1.000
_cell.length_b   1.000
_cell.length_c   1.000
_cell.angle_alpha   90.00
_cell.angle_beta   90.00
_cell.angle_gamma   90.00
#
_symmetry.space_group_name_H-M   'P 1'
#
loop_
_entity.id
_entity.type
_entity.pdbx_description
1 polymer ?
#
loop_
_entity_poly.entity_id
_entity_poly.type
_entity_poly.pdbx_seq_one_letter_code
_entity_poly.pdbx_strand_id
1 'polypeptide(L)' 'MRAAFKAVEGGRQVAVLVPTTVLADQHCATFTERFADYPVRVDVLSRFRKPGDQREILRKTVLGQLDVLIGTHR' A
#
# COMPACT_ATOMS: atom_id res chain seq x y z
N MET A 1 -10.99 4.10 -3.62
CA MET A 1 -10.12 3.86 -4.79
C MET A 1 -9.97 5.06 -5.72
N ARG A 2 -11.05 5.67 -6.24
CA ARG A 2 -10.93 6.83 -7.16
C ARG A 2 -10.05 7.97 -6.64
N ALA A 3 -10.20 8.33 -5.35
CA ALA A 3 -9.36 9.34 -4.72
C ALA A 3 -7.87 8.93 -4.67
N ALA A 4 -7.59 7.67 -4.32
CA ALA A 4 -6.23 7.14 -4.31
C ALA A 4 -5.60 7.17 -5.71
N PHE A 5 -6.36 6.74 -6.73
CA PHE A 5 -5.93 6.82 -8.12
C PHE A 5 -5.59 8.26 -8.54
N LYS A 6 -6.46 9.22 -8.21
CA LYS A 6 -6.22 10.62 -8.57
C LYS A 6 -5.00 11.21 -7.89
N ALA A 7 -4.74 10.81 -6.64
CA ALA A 7 -3.54 11.23 -5.91
C ALA A 7 -2.27 10.65 -6.54
N VAL A 8 -2.27 9.36 -6.89
CA VAL A 8 -1.14 8.70 -7.56
C VAL A 8 -0.89 9.29 -8.95
N GLU A 9 -1.94 9.52 -9.74
CA GLU A 9 -1.84 10.21 -11.05
C GLU A 9 -1.23 11.61 -10.91
N GLY A 10 -1.51 12.30 -9.80
CA GLY A 10 -0.90 13.59 -9.44
C GLY A 10 0.52 13.49 -8.87
N GLY A 11 1.17 12.32 -8.92
CA GLY A 11 2.53 12.09 -8.43
C GLY A 11 2.66 12.08 -6.90
N ARG A 12 1.58 11.79 -6.17
CA ARG A 12 1.57 11.72 -4.70
C ARG A 12 1.36 10.30 -4.21
N GLN A 13 2.08 9.92 -3.16
CA GLN A 13 1.87 8.65 -2.46
C GLN A 13 0.57 8.68 -1.64
N VAL A 14 -0.04 7.51 -1.47
CA VAL A 14 -1.28 7.32 -0.71
C VAL A 14 -1.04 6.35 0.45
N ALA A 15 -1.50 6.72 1.64
CA ALA A 15 -1.55 5.82 2.79
C ALA A 15 -3.01 5.46 3.11
N VAL A 16 -3.27 4.19 3.40
CA VAL A 16 -4.58 3.69 3.83
C VAL A 16 -4.43 3.00 5.17
N LEU A 17 -4.88 3.67 6.24
CA LEU A 17 -4.93 3.10 7.57
C LEU A 17 -6.20 2.27 7.76
N VAL A 18 -6.02 1.03 8.23
CA VAL A 18 -7.10 0.07 8.47
C VAL A 18 -7.05 -0.47 9.91
N PRO A 19 -8.19 -0.93 10.47
CA PRO A 19 -8.25 -1.29 11.89
C PRO A 19 -7.69 -2.70 12.18
N THR A 20 -7.60 -3.58 11.19
CA THR A 20 -7.15 -4.97 11.40
C THR A 20 -6.22 -5.45 10.30
N THR A 21 -5.35 -6.42 10.63
CA THR A 21 -4.45 -7.06 9.69
C THR A 21 -5.20 -7.73 8.53
N VAL A 22 -6.33 -8.38 8.83
CA VAL A 22 -7.17 -9.05 7.82
C VAL A 22 -7.70 -8.05 6.80
N LEU A 23 -8.20 -6.89 7.26
CA LEU A 23 -8.63 -5.84 6.35
C LEU A 23 -7.46 -5.25 5.56
N ALA A 24 -6.25 -5.18 6.13
CA ALA A 24 -5.08 -4.68 5.42
C ALA A 24 -4.78 -5.52 4.18
N ASP A 25 -4.77 -6.85 4.33
CA ASP A 25 -4.52 -7.76 3.21
C ASP A 25 -5.69 -7.82 2.22
N GLN A 26 -6.93 -7.77 2.69
CA GLN A 26 -8.11 -7.68 1.81
C GLN A 26 -8.06 -6.40 0.95
N HIS A 27 -7.78 -5.26 1.57
CA HIS A 27 -7.61 -4.00 0.85
C HIS A 27 -6.43 -4.06 -0.11
N CYS A 28 -5.30 -4.67 0.29
CA CYS A 28 -4.16 -4.85 -0.60
C CYS A 28 -4.53 -5.65 -1.84
N ALA A 29 -5.20 -6.80 -1.68
CA ALA A 29 -5.65 -7.61 -2.79
C ALA A 29 -6.58 -6.85 -3.74
N THR A 30 -7.60 -6.16 -3.20
CA THR A 30 -8.52 -5.36 -4.01
C THR A 30 -7.81 -4.20 -4.71
N PHE A 31 -6.88 -3.50 -4.05
CA PHE A 31 -6.14 -2.40 -4.67
C PHE A 31 -5.23 -2.90 -5.79
N THR A 32 -4.51 -4.01 -5.58
CA THR A 32 -3.65 -4.63 -6.59
C THR A 32 -4.46 -5.07 -7.81
N GLU A 33 -5.60 -5.75 -7.62
CA GLU A 33 -6.49 -6.15 -8.71
C GLU A 33 -6.99 -4.93 -9.50
N ARG A 34 -7.38 -3.87 -8.80
CA ARG A 34 -7.99 -2.69 -9.41
C ARG A 34 -6.99 -1.76 -10.09
N PHE A 35 -5.71 -1.91 -9.75
CA PHE A 35 -4.61 -1.19 -10.38
C PHE A 35 -3.79 -2.07 -11.33
N ALA A 36 -4.23 -3.29 -11.65
CA ALA A 36 -3.48 -4.22 -12.50
C ALA A 36 -3.11 -3.64 -13.87
N ASP A 37 -3.95 -2.78 -14.45
CA ASP A 37 -3.72 -2.13 -15.74
C ASP A 37 -2.88 -0.84 -15.66
N TYR A 38 -2.39 -0.48 -14.47
CA TYR A 38 -1.66 0.76 -14.23
C TYR A 38 -0.31 0.48 -13.58
N PRO A 39 0.72 1.31 -13.82
CA PRO A 39 2.03 1.18 -13.20
C PRO A 39 2.03 1.69 -11.75
N VAL A 40 1.02 1.31 -10.95
CA VAL A 40 0.84 1.70 -9.55
C VAL A 40 1.32 0.58 -8.65
N ARG A 41 2.30 0.88 -7.79
CA ARG A 41 2.86 -0.07 -6.84
C ARG A 41 2.12 0.01 -5.50
N VAL A 42 1.47 -1.09 -5.15
CA VAL A 42 0.70 -1.24 -3.90
C VAL A 42 1.43 -2.25 -3.01
N ASP A 43 1.61 -1.93 -1.73
CA ASP A 43 2.07 -2.91 -0.74
C ASP A 43 1.38 -2.69 0.62
N VAL A 44 1.56 -3.66 1.51
CA VAL A 44 0.88 -3.72 2.80
C VAL A 44 1.86 -3.91 3.97
N LEU A 45 1.76 -3.02 4.95
CA LEU A 45 2.44 -3.11 6.23
C LEU A 45 1.49 -3.72 7.28
N SER A 46 1.63 -5.02 7.51
CA SER A 46 0.73 -5.79 8.38
C SER A 46 1.50 -6.76 9.28
N ARG A 47 0.84 -7.28 10.32
CA ARG A 47 1.42 -8.30 11.21
C ARG A 47 1.73 -9.63 10.51
N PHE A 48 1.18 -9.89 9.33
CA PHE A 48 1.44 -11.13 8.58
C PHE A 48 2.72 -11.05 7.74
N ARG A 49 3.29 -9.86 7.54
CA ARG A 49 4.59 -9.68 6.87
C ARG A 49 5.75 -10.05 7.80
N LYS A 50 6.80 -10.66 7.26
CA LYS A 50 8.03 -10.92 8.03
C LYS A 50 8.71 -9.60 8.41
N PRO A 51 9.48 -9.56 9.52
CA PRO A 51 10.20 -8.33 9.91
C PRO A 51 11.15 -7.79 8.84
N GLY A 52 11.74 -8.67 8.01
CA GLY A 52 12.56 -8.28 6.87
C GLY A 52 11.75 -7.50 5.83
N ASP A 53 10.64 -8.09 5.39
CA ASP A 53 9.72 -7.50 4.43
C ASP A 53 9.18 -6.15 4.93
N GLN A 54 8.80 -6.06 6.21
CA GLN A 54 8.33 -4.78 6.80
C GLN A 54 9.37 -3.66 6.67
N ARG A 55 10.65 -3.96 6.95
CA ARG A 55 11.74 -2.98 6.81
C ARG A 55 11.96 -2.59 5.34
N GLU A 56 11.87 -3.55 4.44
CA GLU A 56 12.01 -3.29 3.01
C GLU A 56 10.85 -2.43 2.48
N ILE A 57 9.62 -2.72 2.89
CA ILE A 57 8.42 -1.93 2.54
C ILE A 57 8.61 -0.49 2.99
N LEU A 58 8.97 -0.27 4.26
CA LEU A 58 9.22 1.08 4.78
C LEU A 58 10.33 1.80 4.00
N ARG A 59 11.43 1.10 3.68
CA ARG A 59 12.50 1.66 2.85
C ARG A 59 11.98 2.06 1.47
N LYS A 60 11.21 1.21 0.79
CA LYS A 60 10.61 1.52 -0.52
C LYS A 60 9.64 2.69 -0.44
N THR A 61 8.84 2.79 0.63
CA THR A 61 7.96 3.93 0.86
C THR A 61 8.74 5.22 0.96
N VAL A 62 9.80 5.28 1.78
CA VAL A 62 10.66 6.46 1.93
C VAL A 62 11.33 6.86 0.62
N LEU A 63 11.73 5.89 -0.20
CA LEU A 63 12.35 6.12 -1.51
C LEU A 63 11.34 6.52 -2.61
N GLY A 64 10.04 6.67 -2.30
CA GLY A 64 9.01 6.95 -3.31
C GLY A 64 8.77 5.79 -4.28
N GLN A 65 9.20 4.58 -3.90
CA GLN A 65 9.07 3.37 -4.71
C GLN A 65 7.75 2.62 -4.49
N LEU A 66 6.89 3.11 -3.60
CA LEU A 66 5.53 2.61 -3.41
C LEU A 66 4.56 3.77 -3.59
N ASP A 67 3.54 3.55 -4.39
CA ASP A 67 2.54 4.57 -4.71
C ASP A 67 1.37 4.51 -3.72
N VAL A 68 1.02 3.30 -3.26
CA VAL A 68 0.02 3.07 -2.21
C VAL A 68 0.58 2.16 -1.12
N LEU A 69 0.52 2.62 0.13
CA LEU A 69 0.82 1.82 1.32
C LEU A 69 -0.44 1.61 2.14
N ILE A 70 -0.79 0.34 2.37
CA ILE A 70 -1.93 -0.03 3.21
C ILE A 70 -1.38 -0.59 4.53
N GLY A 71 -1.93 -0.21 5.67
CA GLY A 71 -1.39 -0.68 6.93
C GLY A 71 -2.29 -0.47 8.13
N THR A 72 -1.85 -1.05 9.24
CA THR A 72 -2.47 -0.81 10.56
C THR A 72 -1.74 0.32 11.29
N HIS A 73 -1.88 0.43 12.61
CA HIS A 73 -1.18 1.38 13.48
C HIS A 73 0.35 1.19 13.56
N ARG A 74 0.93 0.35 12.69
CA ARG A 74 2.36 0.06 12.66
C ARG A 74 3.09 1.02 11.74
#